data_AF-A0A7W4K842-F1
#
_entry.id   AF-A0A7W4K842-F1
#
_cell.length_a   1.000
_cell.length_b   1.000
_cell.length_c   1.000
_cell.angle_alpha   90.00
_cell.angle_beta   90.00
_cell.angle_gamma   90.00
#
_symmetry.space_group_name_H-M   'P 1'
#
loop_
_entity.id
_entity.type
_entity.pdbx_description
1 polymer ?
#
loop_
_entity_poly.entity_id
_entity_poly.type
_entity_poly.pdbx_seq_one_letter_code
_entity_poly.pdbx_strand_id
1 'polypeptide(L)'
;MRIVYPVAGALMAVGLVGCAPPTHAGSPVTGGGVGPVAIASPAEENPAIDIPPLPSLDDDAARAEATRLAAAMQRDIPHFMTLPPDRAADWIRLARDQLARGDAIVDRAQVLMVVDRNPRVQTVCFILALPGDGAWQVLGGTRVSTGQAGRKFYYLTPTGVFVNSPDRLGYRALGTRNEHGIRGIGAKGMRVWDLGWQWTEKGWLPSRERAQIRLEIHATDPDFLESRLGRPASEGCVRIPAALNVFMDRHGLLDALYEQAASYDGRFRALLPRGRTPTPIAGDTLVVIDSAS
;
A
#
# COMPACT_ATOMS: atom_id res chain seq x y z
N MET A 1 -47.51 -3.03 28.34
CA MET A 1 -47.10 -4.44 28.21
C MET A 1 -45.69 -4.56 28.78
N ARG A 2 -45.58 -5.06 30.02
CA ARG A 2 -44.32 -5.24 30.75
C ARG A 2 -43.65 -6.52 30.26
N ILE A 3 -42.38 -6.46 29.89
CA ILE A 3 -41.50 -7.62 29.85
C ILE A 3 -40.24 -7.26 30.62
N VAL A 4 -40.03 -7.99 31.70
CA VAL A 4 -38.85 -8.01 32.58
C VAL A 4 -38.09 -9.28 32.22
N TYR A 5 -36.76 -9.22 32.04
CA TYR A 5 -35.83 -10.34 32.30
C TYR A 5 -34.41 -9.79 32.57
N PRO A 6 -33.55 -10.53 33.29
CA PRO A 6 -32.67 -9.98 34.31
C PRO A 6 -31.18 -9.98 33.94
N VAL A 7 -30.40 -9.33 34.79
CA VAL A 7 -28.93 -9.35 34.84
C VAL A 7 -28.45 -10.67 35.46
N ALA A 8 -27.45 -11.31 34.86
CA ALA A 8 -26.54 -12.22 35.57
C ALA A 8 -25.18 -12.28 34.83
N GLY A 9 -24.15 -11.75 35.48
CA GLY A 9 -22.75 -12.05 35.17
C GLY A 9 -22.31 -13.31 35.92
N ALA A 10 -21.36 -14.04 35.35
CA ALA A 10 -20.61 -15.08 36.04
C ALA A 10 -19.18 -15.15 35.48
N LEU A 11 -18.23 -14.69 36.31
CA LEU A 11 -16.84 -15.13 36.27
C LEU A 11 -16.75 -16.57 36.79
N MET A 12 -15.92 -17.39 36.16
CA MET A 12 -15.41 -18.64 36.75
C MET A 12 -13.90 -18.47 36.95
N ALA A 13 -13.50 -18.32 38.21
CA ALA A 13 -12.14 -18.50 38.69
C ALA A 13 -12.09 -19.84 39.43
N VAL A 14 -11.10 -20.67 39.08
CA VAL A 14 -10.81 -21.94 39.75
C VAL A 14 -10.02 -21.65 41.02
N GLY A 15 -10.52 -22.16 42.14
CA GLY A 15 -9.96 -21.94 43.47
C GLY A 15 -8.79 -22.84 43.82
N LEU A 16 -8.02 -22.39 44.81
CA LEU A 16 -7.21 -23.22 45.70
C LEU A 16 -7.39 -22.68 47.14
N VAL A 17 -7.95 -23.56 47.97
CA VAL A 17 -7.98 -23.55 49.44
C VAL A 17 -6.53 -23.73 49.92
N GLY A 18 -6.00 -23.20 51.02
CA GLY A 18 -6.50 -22.48 52.20
C GLY A 18 -5.58 -22.84 53.38
N CYS A 19 -5.19 -21.85 54.20
CA CYS A 19 -4.91 -21.93 55.66
C CYS A 19 -4.05 -20.73 56.12
N ALA A 20 -4.59 -19.93 57.04
CA ALA A 20 -3.86 -19.03 57.96
C ALA A 20 -3.60 -19.79 59.29
N PRO A 21 -2.95 -19.26 60.36
CA PRO A 21 -2.47 -17.89 60.69
C PRO A 21 -1.02 -17.95 61.33
N PRO A 22 -0.49 -17.05 62.23
CA PRO A 22 -0.95 -15.77 62.79
C PRO A 22 0.10 -14.62 62.78
N THR A 23 -0.34 -13.48 63.33
CA THR A 23 0.35 -12.20 63.59
C THR A 23 1.55 -12.30 64.54
N HIS A 24 2.62 -11.51 64.30
CA HIS A 24 3.37 -10.82 65.35
C HIS A 24 4.21 -9.65 64.81
N ALA A 25 4.18 -8.54 65.56
CA ALA A 25 5.05 -7.38 65.40
C ALA A 25 6.48 -7.70 65.84
N GLY A 26 7.47 -7.16 65.11
CA GLY A 26 8.88 -7.19 65.49
C GLY A 26 9.72 -6.30 64.58
N SER A 27 10.24 -5.19 65.11
CA SER A 27 11.42 -4.48 64.58
C SER A 27 12.68 -5.03 65.28
N PRO A 28 13.90 -4.68 64.85
CA PRO A 28 14.52 -4.78 63.53
C PRO A 28 15.74 -5.75 63.58
N VAL A 29 16.21 -6.27 62.44
CA VAL A 29 17.54 -6.89 62.35
C VAL A 29 18.28 -6.31 61.16
N THR A 30 19.38 -5.61 61.46
CA THR A 30 20.40 -5.14 60.52
C THR A 30 21.23 -6.31 60.02
N GLY A 31 21.38 -6.44 58.70
CA GLY A 31 22.28 -7.44 58.12
C GLY A 31 22.49 -7.27 56.62
N GLY A 32 23.71 -6.87 56.25
CA GLY A 32 24.36 -7.28 55.00
C GLY A 32 23.97 -6.53 53.74
N GLY A 33 24.77 -5.52 53.39
CA GLY A 33 24.69 -4.89 52.07
C GLY A 33 25.04 -5.86 50.94
N VAL A 34 24.28 -5.75 49.86
CA VAL A 34 24.79 -5.95 48.49
C VAL A 34 24.20 -4.80 47.70
N GLY A 35 25.03 -3.85 47.28
CA GLY A 35 24.60 -2.75 46.42
C GLY A 35 24.05 -3.31 45.10
N PRO A 36 23.08 -2.63 44.45
CA PRO A 36 22.58 -3.07 43.18
C PRO A 36 23.72 -3.06 42.15
N VAL A 37 24.08 -4.25 41.66
CA VAL A 37 24.95 -4.37 40.49
C VAL A 37 24.13 -3.87 39.30
N ALA A 38 24.44 -2.67 38.84
CA ALA A 38 23.92 -2.16 37.59
C ALA A 38 24.42 -3.06 36.45
N ILE A 39 23.53 -3.90 35.92
CA ILE A 39 23.77 -4.60 34.67
C ILE A 39 23.66 -3.53 33.59
N ALA A 40 24.79 -2.97 33.18
CA ALA A 40 24.83 -2.15 31.98
C ALA A 40 24.45 -3.07 30.81
N SER A 41 23.28 -2.84 30.22
CA SER A 41 22.94 -3.43 28.93
C SER A 41 24.05 -3.06 27.95
N PRO A 42 24.70 -4.02 27.27
CA PRO A 42 25.65 -3.67 26.23
C PRO A 42 24.85 -2.91 25.18
N ALA A 43 25.24 -1.65 24.93
CA ALA A 43 24.78 -0.95 23.77
C ALA A 43 25.25 -1.79 22.57
N GLU A 44 24.31 -2.45 21.89
CA GLU A 44 24.59 -2.99 20.56
C GLU A 44 24.92 -1.80 19.67
N GLU A 45 26.22 -1.53 19.50
CA GLU A 45 26.74 -0.71 18.42
C GLU A 45 26.47 -1.45 17.11
N ASN A 46 25.20 -1.46 16.69
CA ASN A 46 24.88 -1.83 15.32
C ASN A 46 25.54 -0.78 14.42
N PRO A 47 26.44 -1.18 13.50
CA PRO A 47 27.07 -0.22 12.60
C PRO A 47 25.99 0.53 11.84
N ALA A 48 26.15 1.85 11.73
CA ALA A 48 25.22 2.69 11.00
C ALA A 48 25.05 2.13 9.57
N ILE A 49 23.81 1.85 9.19
CA ILE A 49 23.48 1.42 7.83
C ILE A 49 23.64 2.64 6.92
N ASP A 50 24.54 2.54 5.93
CA ASP A 50 24.65 3.53 4.87
C ASP A 50 23.47 3.38 3.91
N ILE A 51 22.58 4.38 3.90
CA ILE A 51 21.38 4.39 3.08
C ILE A 51 21.68 5.22 1.83
N PRO A 52 21.72 4.61 0.62
CA PRO A 52 22.00 5.37 -0.60
C PRO A 52 20.89 6.39 -0.86
N PRO A 53 21.18 7.57 -1.43
CA PRO A 53 20.15 8.55 -1.74
C PRO A 53 19.15 7.99 -2.77
N LEU A 54 17.93 8.52 -2.74
CA LEU A 54 16.95 8.22 -3.78
C LEU A 54 17.41 8.74 -5.14
N PRO A 55 17.07 8.06 -6.25
CA PRO A 55 17.40 8.54 -7.57
C PRO A 55 16.68 9.87 -7.81
N SER A 56 17.41 10.84 -8.34
CA SER A 56 16.89 12.16 -8.70
C SER A 56 17.54 12.61 -10.00
N LEU A 57 16.70 12.98 -10.96
CA LEU A 57 17.11 13.64 -12.19
C LEU A 57 16.74 15.12 -12.12
N ASP A 58 17.41 15.95 -12.90
CA ASP A 58 16.89 17.28 -13.23
C ASP A 58 15.63 17.17 -14.09
N ASP A 59 14.90 18.29 -14.20
CA ASP A 59 13.59 18.34 -14.86
C ASP A 59 13.65 17.90 -16.33
N ASP A 60 14.68 18.28 -17.08
CA ASP A 60 14.81 17.97 -18.51
C ASP A 60 15.12 16.48 -18.72
N ALA A 61 16.05 15.93 -17.95
CA ALA A 61 16.37 14.51 -17.97
C ALA A 61 15.17 13.66 -17.49
N ALA A 62 14.43 14.13 -16.47
CA ALA A 62 13.22 13.47 -15.99
C ALA A 62 12.12 13.41 -17.06
N ARG A 63 11.92 14.50 -17.82
CA ARG A 63 10.96 14.54 -18.95
C ARG A 63 11.37 13.61 -20.09
N ALA A 64 12.67 13.57 -20.41
CA ALA A 64 13.20 12.66 -21.41
C ALA A 64 12.97 11.19 -21.01
N GLU A 65 13.26 10.86 -19.75
CA GLU A 65 12.99 9.53 -19.20
C GLU A 65 11.49 9.20 -19.16
N ALA A 66 10.64 10.13 -18.76
CA ALA A 66 9.19 9.94 -18.76
C ALA A 66 8.63 9.69 -20.18
N THR A 67 9.18 10.37 -21.19
CA THR A 67 8.82 10.14 -22.60
C THR A 67 9.24 8.73 -23.05
N ARG A 68 10.47 8.32 -22.72
CA ARG A 68 10.95 6.95 -22.99
C ARG A 68 10.10 5.89 -22.29
N LEU A 69 9.73 6.15 -21.04
CA LEU A 69 8.92 5.25 -20.22
C LEU A 69 7.49 5.13 -20.76
N ALA A 70 6.86 6.24 -21.17
CA ALA A 70 5.55 6.24 -21.80
C ALA A 70 5.53 5.42 -23.11
N ALA A 71 6.57 5.57 -23.95
CA ALA A 71 6.71 4.76 -25.15
C ALA A 71 6.87 3.26 -24.84
N ALA A 72 7.59 2.91 -23.77
CA ALA A 72 7.70 1.52 -23.32
C ALA A 72 6.37 0.98 -22.78
N MET A 73 5.65 1.76 -21.98
CA MET A 73 4.32 1.40 -21.49
C MET A 73 3.34 1.14 -22.64
N GLN A 74 3.31 2.02 -23.64
CA GLN A 74 2.42 1.87 -24.80
C GLN A 74 2.71 0.60 -25.62
N ARG A 75 3.98 0.19 -25.69
CA ARG A 75 4.40 -1.02 -26.40
C ARG A 75 4.11 -2.30 -25.60
N ASP A 76 4.37 -2.27 -24.29
CA ASP A 76 4.44 -3.49 -23.47
C ASP A 76 3.14 -3.76 -22.69
N ILE A 77 2.24 -2.77 -22.56
CA ILE A 77 0.97 -2.90 -21.83
C ILE A 77 -0.19 -2.91 -22.84
N PRO A 78 -0.93 -4.02 -22.99
CA PRO A 78 -2.11 -4.09 -23.84
C PRO A 78 -3.16 -3.05 -23.43
N HIS A 79 -3.79 -2.43 -24.43
CA HIS A 79 -4.82 -1.40 -24.23
C HIS A 79 -4.35 -0.19 -23.40
N PHE A 80 -3.04 0.09 -23.39
CA PHE A 80 -2.52 1.33 -22.82
C PHE A 80 -3.14 2.54 -23.53
N MET A 81 -3.59 3.51 -22.75
CA MET A 81 -4.26 4.70 -23.23
C MET A 81 -3.39 5.93 -23.03
N THR A 82 -3.24 6.73 -24.08
CA THR A 82 -2.78 8.11 -23.97
C THR A 82 -3.99 9.01 -23.73
N LEU A 83 -3.79 10.11 -22.99
CA LEU A 83 -4.87 11.03 -22.67
C LEU A 83 -4.77 12.29 -23.53
N PRO A 84 -5.90 12.80 -24.06
CA PRO A 84 -5.98 14.14 -24.62
C PRO A 84 -5.52 15.22 -23.61
N PRO A 85 -4.99 16.37 -24.07
CA PRO A 85 -4.41 17.39 -23.18
C PRO A 85 -5.32 17.91 -22.08
N ASP A 86 -6.61 18.11 -22.37
CA ASP A 86 -7.63 18.54 -21.41
C ASP A 86 -7.83 17.49 -20.30
N ARG A 87 -7.92 16.22 -20.67
CA ARG A 87 -8.02 15.11 -19.71
C ARG A 87 -6.73 14.96 -18.92
N ALA A 88 -5.57 15.12 -19.54
CA ALA A 88 -4.29 15.08 -18.84
C ALA A 88 -4.20 16.19 -17.77
N ALA A 89 -4.67 17.40 -18.08
CA ALA A 89 -4.73 18.51 -17.13
C ALA A 89 -5.67 18.20 -15.95
N ASP A 90 -6.84 17.60 -16.20
CA ASP A 90 -7.75 17.16 -15.14
C ASP A 90 -7.09 16.17 -14.17
N TRP A 91 -6.38 15.16 -14.70
CA TRP A 91 -5.67 14.17 -13.90
C TRP A 91 -4.57 14.79 -13.04
N ILE A 92 -3.79 15.71 -13.60
CA ILE A 92 -2.76 16.44 -12.84
C ILE A 92 -3.40 17.27 -11.73
N ARG A 93 -4.48 18.00 -12.02
CA ARG A 93 -5.19 18.81 -11.03
C ARG A 93 -5.72 17.92 -9.89
N LEU A 94 -6.43 16.84 -10.20
CA LEU A 94 -6.98 15.92 -9.19
C LEU A 94 -5.88 15.28 -8.34
N ALA A 95 -4.75 14.89 -8.95
CA ALA A 95 -3.61 14.35 -8.21
C ALA A 95 -3.00 15.39 -7.26
N ARG A 96 -2.78 16.62 -7.72
CA ARG A 96 -2.29 17.73 -6.87
C ARG A 96 -3.25 18.04 -5.72
N ASP A 97 -4.55 18.11 -6.00
CA ASP A 97 -5.57 18.35 -4.98
C ASP A 97 -5.57 17.23 -3.92
N GLN A 98 -5.37 15.98 -4.32
CA GLN A 98 -5.31 14.84 -3.40
C GLN A 98 -4.01 14.80 -2.58
N LEU A 99 -2.88 15.18 -3.17
CA LEU A 99 -1.60 15.33 -2.47
C LEU A 99 -1.66 16.45 -1.44
N ALA A 100 -2.22 17.61 -1.81
CA ALA A 100 -2.41 18.73 -0.90
C ALA A 100 -3.32 18.37 0.29
N ARG A 101 -4.41 17.63 0.08
CA ARG A 101 -5.27 17.14 1.17
C ARG A 101 -4.58 16.15 2.10
N GLY A 102 -3.55 15.46 1.61
CA GLY A 102 -2.77 14.49 2.38
C GLY A 102 -1.48 15.05 2.95
N ASP A 103 -1.25 16.37 2.86
CA ASP A 103 0.00 17.06 3.23
C ASP A 103 1.26 16.41 2.62
N ALA A 104 1.11 15.82 1.43
CA ALA A 104 2.18 15.12 0.73
C ALA A 104 2.93 16.06 -0.21
N ILE A 105 4.27 16.06 -0.10
CA ILE A 105 5.16 16.93 -0.87
C ILE A 105 5.87 16.12 -1.95
N VAL A 106 5.92 16.66 -3.16
CA VAL A 106 6.81 16.17 -4.22
C VAL A 106 8.12 16.96 -4.13
N ASP A 107 9.16 16.33 -3.63
CA ASP A 107 10.47 16.93 -3.35
C ASP A 107 11.55 16.58 -4.41
N ARG A 108 11.27 15.58 -5.25
CA ARG A 108 12.08 15.19 -6.41
C ARG A 108 11.21 14.86 -7.61
N ALA A 109 11.81 14.85 -8.80
CA ALA A 109 11.18 14.32 -10.00
C ALA A 109 10.88 12.82 -9.83
N GLN A 110 9.61 12.43 -9.91
CA GLN A 110 9.20 11.03 -9.72
C GLN A 110 7.88 10.70 -10.41
N VAL A 111 7.66 9.42 -10.70
CA VAL A 111 6.38 8.90 -11.20
C VAL A 111 5.42 8.66 -10.04
N LEU A 112 4.22 9.22 -10.15
CA LEU A 112 3.07 8.88 -9.32
C LEU A 112 2.20 7.86 -10.04
N MET A 113 1.68 6.88 -9.32
CA MET A 113 0.57 6.05 -9.79
C MET A 113 -0.73 6.67 -9.29
N VAL A 114 -1.57 7.18 -10.18
CA VAL A 114 -2.83 7.84 -9.82
C VAL A 114 -4.00 6.95 -10.26
N VAL A 115 -4.87 6.57 -9.33
CA VAL A 115 -6.04 5.72 -9.58
C VAL A 115 -7.30 6.51 -9.34
N ASP A 116 -8.20 6.54 -10.32
CA ASP A 116 -9.54 7.08 -10.14
C ASP A 116 -10.53 5.94 -9.84
N ARG A 117 -10.99 5.90 -8.59
CA ARG A 117 -11.96 4.91 -8.10
C ARG A 117 -13.41 5.28 -8.40
N ASN A 118 -13.69 6.39 -9.09
CA ASN A 118 -15.02 6.70 -9.57
C ASN A 118 -15.57 5.52 -10.39
N PRO A 119 -16.77 4.99 -10.09
CA PRO A 119 -17.37 3.86 -10.84
C PRO A 119 -17.51 4.08 -12.35
N ARG A 120 -17.54 5.35 -12.80
CA ARG A 120 -17.61 5.72 -14.22
C ARG A 120 -16.24 5.81 -14.90
N VAL A 121 -15.13 5.80 -14.16
CA VAL A 121 -13.77 6.02 -14.69
C VAL A 121 -12.90 4.77 -14.57
N GLN A 122 -12.68 4.25 -13.35
CA GLN A 122 -11.96 2.99 -13.08
C GLN A 122 -10.67 2.83 -13.90
N THR A 123 -9.80 3.82 -13.79
CA THR A 123 -8.57 3.91 -14.59
C THR A 123 -7.39 4.24 -13.67
N VAL A 124 -6.21 3.75 -14.02
CA VAL A 124 -4.94 4.24 -13.49
C VAL A 124 -4.26 5.10 -14.54
N CYS A 125 -3.67 6.21 -14.14
CA CYS A 125 -2.74 7.01 -14.94
C CYS A 125 -1.41 7.19 -14.20
N PHE A 126 -0.31 7.14 -14.94
CA PHE A 126 1.02 7.46 -14.43
C PHE A 126 1.34 8.92 -14.76
N ILE A 127 1.86 9.65 -13.78
CA ILE A 127 2.17 11.08 -13.92
C ILE A 127 3.61 11.30 -13.44
N LEU A 128 4.45 11.89 -14.29
CA LEU A 128 5.69 12.51 -13.85
C LEU A 128 5.33 13.76 -13.05
N ALA A 129 5.60 13.71 -11.76
CA ALA A 129 5.53 14.84 -10.86
C ALA A 129 6.93 15.45 -10.71
N LEU A 130 6.99 16.77 -10.78
CA LEU A 130 8.18 17.58 -10.54
C LEU A 130 8.01 18.39 -9.25
N PRO A 131 9.10 18.73 -8.55
CA PRO A 131 9.04 19.55 -7.34
C PRO A 131 8.46 20.95 -7.59
N GLY A 132 7.93 21.55 -6.53
CA GLY A 132 7.41 22.92 -6.57
C GLY A 132 6.27 23.12 -7.58
N ASP A 133 6.42 24.15 -8.41
CA ASP A 133 5.47 24.55 -9.46
C ASP A 133 5.79 23.95 -10.84
N GLY A 134 6.75 23.02 -10.91
CA GLY A 134 7.15 22.36 -12.15
C GLY A 134 5.96 21.75 -12.93
N ALA A 135 5.97 21.89 -14.25
CA ALA A 135 4.88 21.42 -15.10
C ALA A 135 4.88 19.88 -15.17
N TRP A 136 3.90 19.24 -14.52
CA TRP A 136 3.76 17.78 -14.50
C TRP A 136 3.34 17.24 -15.87
N GLN A 137 3.66 15.97 -16.13
CA GLN A 137 3.38 15.30 -17.40
C GLN A 137 2.66 13.97 -17.15
N VAL A 138 1.55 13.76 -17.85
CA VAL A 138 0.88 12.45 -17.84
C VAL A 138 1.56 11.52 -18.84
N LEU A 139 1.92 10.31 -18.41
CA LEU A 139 2.53 9.27 -19.24
C LEU A 139 1.47 8.41 -19.96
N GLY A 140 0.26 8.34 -19.39
CA GLY A 140 -0.84 7.50 -19.87
C GLY A 140 -1.27 6.48 -18.82
N GLY A 141 -2.11 5.53 -19.21
CA GLY A 141 -2.82 4.69 -18.25
C GLY A 141 -3.43 3.41 -18.81
N THR A 142 -4.14 2.68 -17.96
CA THR A 142 -4.96 1.52 -18.37
C THR A 142 -6.15 1.35 -17.42
N ARG A 143 -7.07 0.46 -17.78
CA ARG A 143 -8.25 0.16 -16.95
C ARG A 143 -7.83 -0.60 -15.69
N VAL A 144 -8.49 -0.28 -14.57
CA VAL A 144 -8.33 -0.98 -13.30
C VAL A 144 -9.69 -1.35 -12.72
N SER A 145 -9.71 -2.13 -11.65
CA SER A 145 -10.91 -2.36 -10.86
C SER A 145 -10.62 -2.08 -9.39
N THR A 146 -11.41 -1.17 -8.82
CA THR A 146 -11.35 -0.79 -7.40
C THR A 146 -12.52 -1.41 -6.63
N GLY A 147 -12.58 -1.10 -5.34
CA GLY A 147 -13.59 -1.59 -4.41
C GLY A 147 -15.00 -1.23 -4.85
N GLN A 148 -15.94 -2.17 -4.74
CA GLN A 148 -17.34 -1.96 -5.10
C GLN A 148 -18.27 -1.84 -3.89
N ALA A 149 -19.39 -1.16 -4.09
CA ALA A 149 -20.49 -1.11 -3.13
C ALA A 149 -21.49 -2.27 -3.32
N GLY A 150 -22.38 -2.46 -2.36
CA GLY A 150 -23.60 -3.26 -2.54
C GLY A 150 -23.48 -4.78 -2.36
N ARG A 151 -22.28 -5.30 -2.07
CA ARG A 151 -22.09 -6.73 -1.73
C ARG A 151 -21.47 -6.87 -0.33
N LYS A 152 -22.05 -7.73 0.52
CA LYS A 152 -21.55 -7.95 1.89
C LYS A 152 -20.04 -8.22 1.88
N PHE A 153 -19.31 -7.51 2.76
CA PHE A 153 -17.84 -7.53 2.86
C PHE A 153 -17.06 -6.86 1.72
N TYR A 154 -17.72 -6.09 0.85
CA TYR A 154 -17.03 -5.32 -0.20
C TYR A 154 -16.84 -3.86 0.18
N TYR A 155 -15.60 -3.47 0.37
CA TYR A 155 -15.24 -2.13 0.78
C TYR A 155 -14.99 -1.25 -0.44
N LEU A 156 -15.18 0.06 -0.27
CA LEU A 156 -14.67 1.00 -1.25
C LEU A 156 -13.14 1.06 -1.13
N THR A 157 -12.41 1.21 -2.23
CA THR A 157 -10.97 1.48 -2.14
C THR A 157 -10.79 2.86 -1.51
N PRO A 158 -10.00 3.05 -0.44
CA PRO A 158 -9.86 4.35 0.22
C PRO A 158 -9.29 5.40 -0.74
N THR A 159 -9.80 6.63 -0.69
CA THR A 159 -9.16 7.80 -1.32
C THR A 159 -8.03 8.29 -0.43
N GLY A 160 -6.98 8.87 -1.01
CA GLY A 160 -5.81 9.32 -0.25
C GLY A 160 -4.50 9.20 -1.00
N VAL A 161 -3.42 9.43 -0.26
CA VAL A 161 -2.03 9.25 -0.69
C VAL A 161 -1.45 8.12 0.14
N PHE A 162 -0.86 7.13 -0.54
CA PHE A 162 -0.36 5.91 0.09
C PHE A 162 1.05 5.62 -0.40
N VAL A 163 1.97 5.39 0.54
CA VAL A 163 3.39 5.16 0.25
C VAL A 163 3.72 3.68 0.33
N ASN A 164 4.41 3.16 -0.68
CA ASN A 164 5.05 1.85 -0.69
C ASN A 164 6.34 1.90 0.16
N SER A 165 6.15 2.00 1.47
CA SER A 165 7.22 2.13 2.48
C SER A 165 7.94 0.80 2.74
N PRO A 166 9.24 0.83 3.10
CA PRO A 166 9.99 -0.35 3.52
C PRO A 166 9.63 -0.85 4.94
N ASP A 167 8.73 -0.17 5.66
CA ASP A 167 8.21 -0.67 6.95
C ASP A 167 7.43 -1.98 6.83
N ARG A 168 6.99 -2.28 5.60
CA ARG A 168 6.24 -3.49 5.27
C ARG A 168 6.80 -4.08 3.99
N LEU A 169 6.72 -5.39 3.89
CA LEU A 169 7.15 -6.13 2.72
C LEU A 169 5.91 -6.57 1.94
N GLY A 170 5.79 -6.14 0.68
CA GLY A 170 4.87 -6.77 -0.27
C GLY A 170 5.26 -8.23 -0.53
N TYR A 171 4.53 -8.93 -1.40
CA TYR A 171 4.78 -10.35 -1.63
C TYR A 171 4.61 -10.75 -3.10
N ARG A 172 4.76 -12.05 -3.37
CA ARG A 172 4.63 -12.68 -4.68
C ARG A 172 3.43 -13.61 -4.65
N ALA A 173 2.56 -13.51 -5.64
CA ALA A 173 1.41 -14.39 -5.79
C ALA A 173 1.87 -15.85 -5.96
N LEU A 174 1.23 -16.77 -5.25
CA LEU A 174 1.46 -18.21 -5.45
C LEU A 174 0.80 -18.75 -6.73
N GLY A 175 -0.13 -17.99 -7.31
CA GLY A 175 -0.91 -18.42 -8.48
C GLY A 175 -1.96 -19.47 -8.17
N THR A 176 -2.37 -19.57 -6.89
CA THR A 176 -3.38 -20.53 -6.42
C THR A 176 -4.72 -20.27 -7.09
N ARG A 177 -5.32 -21.34 -7.62
CA ARG A 177 -6.68 -21.31 -8.18
C ARG A 177 -7.71 -21.59 -7.09
N ASN A 178 -8.80 -20.85 -7.07
CA ASN A 178 -9.97 -21.19 -6.25
C ASN A 178 -10.78 -22.34 -6.90
N GLU A 179 -11.91 -22.70 -6.29
CA GLU A 179 -12.84 -23.73 -6.80
C GLU A 179 -13.36 -23.47 -8.23
N HIS A 180 -13.30 -22.22 -8.70
CA HIS A 180 -13.70 -21.82 -10.05
C HIS A 180 -12.50 -21.73 -11.01
N GLY A 181 -11.31 -22.17 -10.61
CA GLY A 181 -10.11 -22.12 -11.44
C GLY A 181 -9.44 -20.75 -11.53
N ILE A 182 -9.94 -19.75 -10.78
CA ILE A 182 -9.51 -18.34 -10.83
C ILE A 182 -8.37 -18.09 -9.85
N ARG A 183 -7.36 -17.35 -10.30
CA ARG A 183 -6.23 -16.89 -9.50
C ARG A 183 -6.47 -15.46 -9.01
N GLY A 184 -6.91 -15.33 -7.76
CA GLY A 184 -7.41 -14.07 -7.19
C GLY A 184 -6.46 -12.87 -7.35
N ILE A 185 -5.18 -13.08 -7.07
CA ILE A 185 -4.11 -12.06 -7.15
C ILE A 185 -3.19 -12.22 -8.37
N GLY A 186 -3.68 -12.90 -9.41
CA GLY A 186 -2.97 -13.12 -10.67
C GLY A 186 -2.11 -14.39 -10.70
N ALA A 187 -1.34 -14.54 -11.78
CA ALA A 187 -0.48 -15.70 -12.01
C ALA A 187 0.64 -15.82 -10.96
N LYS A 188 1.25 -17.01 -10.85
CA LYS A 188 2.38 -17.26 -9.95
C LYS A 188 3.53 -16.28 -10.23
N GLY A 189 4.10 -15.71 -9.18
CA GLY A 189 5.21 -14.76 -9.25
C GLY A 189 4.81 -13.30 -9.48
N MET A 190 3.53 -13.01 -9.74
CA MET A 190 3.06 -11.64 -9.87
C MET A 190 3.25 -10.87 -8.57
N ARG A 191 3.54 -9.58 -8.69
CA ARG A 191 3.83 -8.70 -7.57
C ARG A 191 2.55 -8.30 -6.84
N VAL A 192 2.57 -8.31 -5.52
CA VAL A 192 1.58 -7.61 -4.70
C VAL A 192 2.30 -6.50 -3.93
N TRP A 193 1.92 -5.26 -4.20
CA TRP A 193 2.32 -4.11 -3.39
C TRP A 193 1.33 -3.93 -2.25
N ASP A 194 1.83 -3.97 -1.03
CA ASP A 194 1.04 -3.89 0.18
C ASP A 194 1.22 -2.50 0.81
N LEU A 195 0.14 -1.73 0.83
CA LEU A 195 0.12 -0.36 1.34
C LEU A 195 -0.42 -0.28 2.77
N GLY A 196 -0.52 -1.43 3.44
CA GLY A 196 -0.88 -1.55 4.85
C GLY A 196 -2.37 -1.42 5.13
N TRP A 197 -2.70 -1.29 6.41
CA TRP A 197 -4.07 -1.13 6.89
C TRP A 197 -4.55 0.31 6.68
N GLN A 198 -5.65 0.47 5.95
CA GLN A 198 -6.23 1.75 5.59
C GLN A 198 -7.70 1.82 5.98
N TRP A 199 -8.12 2.97 6.51
CA TRP A 199 -9.51 3.21 6.84
C TRP A 199 -10.33 3.54 5.59
N THR A 200 -11.43 2.83 5.39
CA THR A 200 -12.36 3.07 4.28
C THR A 200 -13.82 2.86 4.71
N GLU A 201 -14.75 3.21 3.83
CA GLU A 201 -16.18 2.97 4.02
C GLU A 201 -16.55 1.51 3.69
N LYS A 202 -17.39 0.90 4.54
CA LYS A 202 -18.05 -0.38 4.24
C LYS A 202 -19.08 -0.14 3.13
N GLY A 203 -18.71 -0.44 1.89
CA GLY A 203 -19.52 -0.18 0.69
C GLY A 203 -20.87 -0.90 0.63
N TRP A 204 -21.14 -1.85 1.53
CA TRP A 204 -22.39 -2.60 1.61
C TRP A 204 -23.35 -2.13 2.70
N LEU A 205 -22.95 -1.19 3.55
CA LEU A 205 -23.82 -0.63 4.57
C LEU A 205 -24.36 0.74 4.12
N PRO A 206 -25.67 1.00 4.23
CA PRO A 206 -26.23 2.33 3.99
C PRO A 206 -25.59 3.41 4.87
N SER A 207 -25.19 3.05 6.09
CA SER A 207 -24.52 3.94 7.04
C SER A 207 -23.11 4.36 6.63
N ARG A 208 -22.49 3.68 5.66
CA ARG A 208 -21.09 3.87 5.24
C ARG A 208 -20.10 3.88 6.40
N GLU A 209 -20.40 3.10 7.44
CA GLU A 209 -19.53 2.95 8.61
C GLU A 209 -18.11 2.62 8.16
N ARG A 210 -17.11 3.21 8.83
CA ARG A 210 -15.71 3.01 8.47
C ARG A 210 -15.17 1.71 9.06
N ALA A 211 -14.25 1.08 8.35
CA ALA A 211 -13.47 -0.07 8.80
C ALA A 211 -12.08 -0.05 8.17
N GLN A 212 -11.15 -0.79 8.77
CA GLN A 212 -9.82 -0.98 8.19
C GLN A 212 -9.83 -2.15 7.22
N ILE A 213 -9.16 -1.95 6.08
CA ILE A 213 -8.83 -2.99 5.11
C ILE A 213 -7.33 -2.96 4.82
N ARG A 214 -6.77 -4.08 4.36
CA ARG A 214 -5.42 -4.09 3.77
C ARG A 214 -5.54 -3.54 2.36
N LEU A 215 -4.94 -2.38 2.08
CA LEU A 215 -4.91 -1.84 0.72
C LEU A 215 -3.76 -2.49 -0.05
N GLU A 216 -4.09 -3.16 -1.14
CA GLU A 216 -3.11 -3.82 -2.00
C GLU A 216 -3.29 -3.42 -3.46
N ILE A 217 -2.18 -3.38 -4.20
CA ILE A 217 -2.18 -3.35 -5.67
C ILE A 217 -1.73 -4.73 -6.14
N HIS A 218 -2.54 -5.40 -6.96
CA HIS A 218 -2.19 -6.73 -7.46
C HIS A 218 -2.72 -7.00 -8.87
N ALA A 219 -2.07 -7.94 -9.56
CA ALA A 219 -2.51 -8.42 -10.86
C ALA A 219 -3.89 -9.08 -10.79
N THR A 220 -4.63 -8.97 -11.88
CA THR A 220 -5.87 -9.72 -12.10
C THR A 220 -5.57 -11.01 -12.84
N ASP A 221 -6.41 -12.04 -12.66
CA ASP A 221 -6.31 -13.26 -13.46
C ASP A 221 -6.42 -12.92 -14.97
N PRO A 222 -5.35 -13.11 -15.77
CA PRO A 222 -5.36 -12.77 -17.19
C PRO A 222 -6.31 -13.65 -18.00
N ASP A 223 -6.60 -14.87 -17.54
CA ASP A 223 -7.39 -15.83 -18.30
C ASP A 223 -8.90 -15.59 -18.13
N PHE A 224 -9.33 -15.05 -16.98
CA PHE A 224 -10.75 -15.02 -16.60
C PHE A 224 -11.30 -13.64 -16.23
N LEU A 225 -10.50 -12.77 -15.61
CA LEU A 225 -10.99 -11.57 -14.95
C LEU A 225 -10.44 -10.27 -15.53
N GLU A 226 -9.36 -10.31 -16.31
CA GLU A 226 -8.74 -9.10 -16.86
C GLU A 226 -9.66 -8.35 -17.83
N SER A 227 -10.47 -9.07 -18.61
CA SER A 227 -11.53 -8.49 -19.47
C SER A 227 -12.62 -7.74 -18.68
N ARG A 228 -12.66 -7.92 -17.34
CA ARG A 228 -13.63 -7.25 -16.47
C ARG A 228 -13.10 -5.95 -15.87
N LEU A 229 -11.84 -5.57 -16.12
CA LEU A 229 -11.28 -4.31 -15.66
C LEU A 229 -12.00 -3.11 -16.28
N GLY A 230 -12.02 -1.98 -15.57
CA GLY A 230 -12.76 -0.77 -15.96
C GLY A 230 -14.13 -0.64 -15.30
N ARG A 231 -14.43 -1.46 -14.30
CA ARG A 231 -15.61 -1.37 -13.41
C ARG A 231 -15.20 -1.69 -11.96
N PRO A 232 -15.91 -1.19 -10.94
CA PRO A 232 -15.69 -1.62 -9.56
C PRO A 232 -15.90 -3.14 -9.46
N ALA A 233 -14.89 -3.87 -9.00
CA ALA A 233 -14.89 -5.33 -8.97
C ALA A 233 -13.82 -5.91 -8.03
N SER A 234 -13.53 -5.23 -6.92
CA SER A 234 -12.64 -5.72 -5.86
C SER A 234 -13.29 -5.58 -4.48
N GLU A 235 -12.70 -6.23 -3.48
CA GLU A 235 -13.10 -6.10 -2.07
C GLU A 235 -12.44 -4.90 -1.37
N GLY A 236 -11.81 -3.99 -2.13
CA GLY A 236 -11.13 -2.79 -1.62
C GLY A 236 -9.73 -2.57 -2.19
N CYS A 237 -9.14 -3.60 -2.82
CA CYS A 237 -7.83 -3.53 -3.50
C CYS A 237 -7.89 -2.78 -4.84
N VAL A 238 -6.72 -2.42 -5.38
CA VAL A 238 -6.55 -1.94 -6.76
C VAL A 238 -6.11 -3.11 -7.63
N ARG A 239 -7.03 -3.58 -8.47
CA ARG A 239 -6.78 -4.66 -9.43
C ARG A 239 -6.27 -4.10 -10.74
N ILE A 240 -5.10 -4.54 -11.18
CA ILE A 240 -4.45 -4.09 -12.41
C ILE A 240 -4.31 -5.22 -13.45
N PRO A 241 -4.11 -4.90 -14.74
CA PRO A 241 -3.74 -5.88 -15.76
C PRO A 241 -2.46 -6.64 -15.40
N ALA A 242 -2.35 -7.91 -15.80
CA ALA A 242 -1.15 -8.70 -15.54
C ALA A 242 0.10 -8.09 -16.21
N ALA A 243 -0.05 -7.58 -17.44
CA ALA A 243 1.04 -6.90 -18.15
C ALA A 243 1.51 -5.63 -17.43
N LEU A 244 0.58 -4.84 -16.87
CA LEU A 244 0.95 -3.66 -16.08
C LEU A 244 1.71 -4.07 -14.80
N ASN A 245 1.31 -5.15 -14.13
CA ASN A 245 2.01 -5.67 -12.96
C ASN A 245 3.47 -6.03 -13.29
N VAL A 246 3.68 -6.78 -14.37
CA VAL A 246 5.03 -7.15 -14.84
C VAL A 246 5.83 -5.92 -15.22
N PHE A 247 5.22 -4.94 -15.89
CA PHE A 247 5.89 -3.70 -16.28
C PHE A 247 6.32 -2.88 -15.05
N MET A 248 5.40 -2.66 -14.11
CA MET A 248 5.67 -1.95 -12.85
C MET A 248 6.77 -2.61 -12.06
N ASP A 249 6.75 -3.95 -12.00
CA ASP A 249 7.75 -4.73 -11.30
C ASP A 249 9.09 -4.67 -12.05
N ARG A 250 9.15 -4.84 -13.37
CA ARG A 250 10.43 -4.70 -14.10
C ARG A 250 11.07 -3.32 -13.96
N HIS A 251 10.25 -2.26 -14.00
CA HIS A 251 10.71 -0.87 -14.01
C HIS A 251 10.70 -0.19 -12.64
N GLY A 252 10.30 -0.90 -11.58
CA GLY A 252 10.30 -0.37 -10.21
C GLY A 252 9.47 0.90 -10.04
N LEU A 253 8.35 1.05 -10.74
CA LEU A 253 7.61 2.32 -10.81
C LEU A 253 7.16 2.88 -9.46
N LEU A 254 6.89 1.99 -8.49
CA LEU A 254 6.54 2.32 -7.10
C LEU A 254 7.58 1.85 -6.09
N ASP A 255 8.75 1.40 -6.55
CA ASP A 255 9.71 0.68 -5.71
C ASP A 255 10.92 1.54 -5.33
N ALA A 256 10.90 2.88 -5.45
CA ALA A 256 12.07 3.71 -5.15
C ALA A 256 12.66 3.44 -3.75
N LEU A 257 11.79 3.38 -2.72
CA LEU A 257 12.20 3.03 -1.36
C LEU A 257 12.55 1.55 -1.19
N TYR A 258 11.94 0.66 -1.98
CA TYR A 258 12.23 -0.79 -1.94
C TYR A 258 13.60 -1.10 -2.56
N GLU A 259 13.98 -0.41 -3.65
CA GLU A 259 15.30 -0.53 -4.28
C GLU A 259 16.38 0.02 -3.32
N GLN A 260 16.11 1.14 -2.64
CA GLN A 260 16.98 1.65 -1.58
C GLN A 260 17.11 0.62 -0.44
N ALA A 261 16.00 0.06 0.05
CA ALA A 261 16.00 -0.95 1.11
C ALA A 261 16.72 -2.24 0.71
N ALA A 262 16.66 -2.65 -0.56
CA ALA A 262 17.36 -3.83 -1.06
C ALA A 262 18.90 -3.72 -1.01
N SER A 263 19.44 -2.51 -0.87
CA SER A 263 20.88 -2.30 -0.68
C SER A 263 21.37 -2.82 0.68
N TYR A 264 20.55 -2.73 1.73
CA TYR A 264 20.92 -3.11 3.10
C TYR A 264 20.05 -4.22 3.72
N ASP A 265 18.89 -4.56 3.15
CA ASP A 265 17.99 -5.61 3.64
C ASP A 265 17.81 -6.73 2.60
N GLY A 266 18.25 -7.94 2.96
CA GLY A 266 18.16 -9.13 2.12
C GLY A 266 16.73 -9.56 1.78
N ARG A 267 15.72 -9.20 2.58
CA ARG A 267 14.31 -9.53 2.34
C ARG A 267 13.77 -8.77 1.13
N PHE A 268 14.10 -7.48 1.02
CA PHE A 268 13.76 -6.66 -0.15
C PHE A 268 14.49 -7.17 -1.38
N ARG A 269 15.79 -7.47 -1.26
CA ARG A 269 16.58 -8.05 -2.35
C ARG A 269 16.05 -9.38 -2.86
N ALA A 270 15.53 -10.23 -1.97
CA ALA A 270 14.95 -11.53 -2.35
C ALA A 270 13.59 -11.38 -3.06
N LEU A 271 12.89 -10.28 -2.80
CA LEU A 271 11.54 -10.03 -3.32
C LEU A 271 11.54 -9.43 -4.73
N LEU A 272 12.52 -8.58 -5.02
CA LEU A 272 12.70 -7.91 -6.31
C LEU A 272 13.33 -8.90 -7.31
N PRO A 273 12.80 -9.08 -8.54
CA PRO A 273 13.34 -10.06 -9.48
C PRO A 273 14.75 -9.67 -9.92
N ARG A 274 15.53 -10.67 -10.32
CA ARG A 274 16.84 -10.43 -10.95
C ARG A 274 16.64 -9.83 -12.34
N GLY A 275 17.50 -8.90 -12.74
CA GLY A 275 17.47 -8.30 -14.08
C GLY A 275 16.39 -7.24 -14.29
N ARG A 276 15.81 -6.70 -13.21
CA ARG A 276 15.01 -5.47 -13.28
C ARG A 276 15.84 -4.33 -13.86
N THR A 277 15.13 -3.35 -14.41
CA THR A 277 15.70 -2.09 -14.89
C THR A 277 14.89 -0.95 -14.28
N PRO A 278 15.08 -0.65 -12.98
CA PRO A 278 14.34 0.42 -12.31
C PRO A 278 14.55 1.75 -13.04
N THR A 279 13.47 2.49 -13.26
CA THR A 279 13.58 3.82 -13.87
C THR A 279 14.19 4.82 -12.87
N PRO A 280 15.07 5.74 -13.30
CA PRO A 280 15.65 6.75 -12.41
C PRO A 280 14.63 7.80 -11.94
N ILE A 281 13.40 7.79 -12.46
CA ILE A 281 12.26 8.59 -11.97
C ILE A 281 11.26 7.74 -11.17
N ALA A 282 11.70 6.60 -10.62
CA ALA A 282 10.84 5.75 -9.82
C ALA A 282 10.25 6.53 -8.63
N GLY A 283 8.95 6.38 -8.40
CA GLY A 283 8.30 6.88 -7.21
C GLY A 283 8.09 5.79 -6.18
N ASP A 284 7.27 6.12 -5.20
CA ASP A 284 6.84 5.27 -4.10
C ASP A 284 5.36 5.47 -3.76
N THR A 285 4.66 6.33 -4.51
CA THR A 285 3.38 6.91 -4.10
C THR A 285 2.24 6.46 -5.02
N LEU A 286 1.23 5.83 -4.41
CA LEU A 286 -0.11 5.65 -4.97
C LEU A 286 -0.99 6.81 -4.52
N VAL A 287 -1.62 7.50 -5.47
CA VAL A 287 -2.66 8.49 -5.21
C VAL A 287 -4.00 7.91 -5.65
N VAL A 288 -4.96 7.77 -4.75
CA VAL A 288 -6.33 7.35 -5.09
C VAL A 288 -7.27 8.53 -4.98
N ILE A 289 -7.89 8.87 -6.11
CA ILE A 289 -8.86 9.97 -6.24
C ILE A 289 -10.26 9.42 -6.52
N ASP A 290 -11.29 10.23 -6.26
CA ASP A 290 -12.65 9.98 -6.70
C ASP A 290 -13.14 11.22 -7.47
N SER A 291 -13.13 11.16 -8.81
CA SER A 291 -13.47 12.32 -9.65
C SER A 291 -14.95 12.73 -9.60
N ALA A 292 -15.81 11.99 -8.89
CA ALA A 292 -17.20 12.37 -8.67
C ALA A 292 -17.40 13.24 -7.41
N SER A 293 -16.34 13.45 -6.60
CA SER A 293 -16.39 14.13 -5.31
C SER A 293 -15.83 15.55 -5.34
#